data_AF-A0A167ZQ91-F1
#
_entry.id   AF-A0A167ZQ91-F1
#
_cell.length_a   1.000
_cell.length_b   1.000
_cell.length_c   1.000
_cell.angle_alpha   90.00
_cell.angle_beta   90.00
_cell.angle_gamma   90.00
#
_symmetry.space_group_name_H-M   'P 1'
#
loop_
_entity.id
_entity.type
_entity.pdbx_description
1 polymer ?
#
loop_
_entity_poly.entity_id
_entity_poly.type
_entity_poly.pdbx_seq_one_letter_code
_entity_poly.pdbx_strand_id
1 'polypeptide(L)'
;MLNVVPSLLLPCLLLPAVIADSVAQQKDSSNHPPKKWYDTGKCYDYKEECMGTSAWCSNVDFYKTEGYNSEEECFWDREAKQPWQYLTSDCRGDFADCSGTDATCGRILSVAFRTKCFMRYAKAAFLHPSSEGCLSMRWYDDERCMGTTSFCESNERRQAYGSSEACLGYRRQQSTTDGKRLPSHRKNLRKCTSDNPEGCIGTETFCMSQGKEPGLQCLASREKLPFYPPESPACGGKGVSLDDEVCVGTRRWCSDHVRVRMYGTEQSCINAREKPKKLPWFEPADPCIDPGRNDTEACRGTEATCQFNEECFQARDPGPFLLANKFDCGGAKKEKCMGSWRWCHNHYQLAQYYDEHDCFSRRSFDARKLAERVMASFKPLFRNVIIKAGANVTYGAVLRTQVLRSGDEQELALEVHKSMADFLAALAKNEFREALVKYLDRVAEMASEAP
;
A
#
# COMPACT_ATOMS: atom_id res chain seq x y z
N MET A 1 -9.41 62.77 16.12
CA MET A 1 -10.75 63.18 15.67
C MET A 1 -11.74 62.20 16.25
N LEU A 2 -12.47 62.66 17.26
CA LEU A 2 -13.53 61.92 17.94
C LEU A 2 -14.75 61.87 17.02
N ASN A 3 -15.34 60.69 16.83
CA ASN A 3 -16.73 60.58 16.38
C ASN A 3 -17.47 59.61 17.28
N VAL A 4 -18.37 60.22 18.05
CA VAL A 4 -19.37 59.65 18.93
C VAL A 4 -20.53 59.17 18.05
N VAL A 5 -20.99 57.93 18.24
CA VAL A 5 -22.25 57.44 17.69
C VAL A 5 -23.09 56.89 18.85
N PRO A 6 -24.38 57.27 18.95
CA PRO A 6 -25.14 57.13 20.18
C PRO A 6 -25.81 55.76 20.31
N SER A 7 -25.93 55.34 21.57
CA SER A 7 -26.75 54.24 22.06
C SER A 7 -28.22 54.39 21.66
N LEU A 8 -28.76 53.38 21.00
CA LEU A 8 -30.19 53.09 20.93
C LEU A 8 -30.41 51.70 21.55
N LEU A 9 -30.73 51.70 22.83
CA LEU A 9 -31.35 50.59 23.55
C LEU A 9 -32.86 50.71 23.34
N LEU A 10 -33.50 49.71 22.72
CA LEU A 10 -34.94 49.49 22.85
C LEU A 10 -35.25 47.97 22.89
N PRO A 11 -36.30 47.55 23.62
CA PRO A 11 -36.46 46.21 24.16
C PRO A 11 -37.26 45.29 23.21
N CYS A 12 -36.70 44.12 22.90
CA CYS A 12 -37.43 43.00 22.32
C CYS A 12 -37.13 41.74 23.15
N LEU A 13 -37.66 41.70 24.37
CA LEU A 13 -37.60 40.54 25.27
C LEU A 13 -39.00 40.15 25.74
N LEU A 14 -39.94 39.94 24.83
CA LEU A 14 -41.19 39.26 25.13
C LEU A 14 -41.67 38.56 23.86
N LEU A 15 -41.27 37.30 23.65
CA LEU A 15 -41.94 36.27 22.82
C LEU A 15 -41.10 34.96 22.72
N PRO A 16 -40.75 34.28 23.84
CA PRO A 16 -40.54 32.82 23.76
C PRO A 16 -41.49 31.99 24.64
N ALA A 17 -42.38 32.60 25.43
CA ALA A 17 -43.19 31.86 26.40
C ALA A 17 -44.38 31.07 25.79
N VAL A 18 -44.86 31.41 24.59
CA VAL A 18 -46.10 30.80 24.06
C VAL A 18 -45.87 29.48 23.28
N ILE A 19 -44.63 29.19 22.86
CA ILE A 19 -44.31 27.93 22.16
C ILE A 19 -43.91 26.81 23.14
N ALA A 20 -43.46 27.16 24.35
CA ALA A 20 -43.08 26.16 25.35
C ALA A 20 -44.27 25.41 25.96
N ASP A 21 -45.41 26.09 26.18
CA ASP A 21 -46.60 25.47 26.79
C ASP A 21 -47.32 24.48 25.86
N SER A 22 -47.27 24.69 24.55
CA SER A 22 -47.91 23.80 23.57
C SER A 22 -47.16 22.47 23.38
N VAL A 23 -45.85 22.42 23.65
CA VAL A 23 -45.07 21.17 23.61
C VAL A 23 -45.19 20.39 24.93
N ALA A 24 -45.40 21.07 26.06
CA ALA A 24 -45.55 20.44 27.36
C ALA A 24 -46.93 19.80 27.57
N GLN A 25 -48.01 20.40 27.04
CA GLN A 25 -49.37 19.87 27.21
C GLN A 25 -49.74 18.69 26.32
N GLN A 26 -48.93 18.38 25.30
CA GLN A 26 -49.22 17.26 24.39
C GLN A 26 -48.62 15.91 24.85
N LYS A 27 -47.90 15.91 25.99
CA LYS A 27 -47.23 14.70 26.52
C LYS A 27 -48.13 13.82 27.40
N ASP A 28 -49.33 14.29 27.74
CA ASP A 28 -50.24 13.64 28.71
C ASP A 28 -51.48 12.95 28.09
N SER A 29 -51.60 12.89 26.75
CA SER A 29 -52.84 12.37 26.13
C SER A 29 -52.82 10.92 25.68
N SER A 30 -51.69 10.20 25.74
CA SER A 30 -51.64 8.78 25.37
C SER A 30 -51.57 7.91 26.63
N ASN A 31 -52.70 7.30 27.01
CA ASN A 31 -52.80 6.30 28.08
C ASN A 31 -52.05 4.97 27.79
N HIS A 32 -51.20 4.94 26.77
CA HIS A 32 -50.49 3.74 26.34
C HIS A 32 -49.02 3.82 26.74
N PRO A 33 -48.44 2.73 27.27
CA PRO A 33 -47.00 2.65 27.41
C PRO A 33 -46.38 2.73 26.01
N PRO A 34 -45.32 3.51 25.83
CA PRO A 34 -44.75 3.72 24.52
C PRO A 34 -44.36 2.38 23.87
N LYS A 35 -44.86 2.17 22.67
CA LYS A 35 -44.62 0.96 21.87
C LYS A 35 -43.20 0.94 21.32
N LYS A 36 -42.71 -0.28 21.11
CA LYS A 36 -41.46 -0.51 20.39
C LYS A 36 -41.66 -0.11 18.92
N TRP A 37 -40.64 0.50 18.34
CA TRP A 37 -40.57 0.66 16.90
C TRP A 37 -40.13 -0.65 16.23
N TYR A 38 -40.82 -1.04 15.17
CA TYR A 38 -40.49 -2.20 14.37
C TYR A 38 -39.94 -1.78 13.00
N ASP A 39 -38.78 -2.34 12.64
CA ASP A 39 -38.31 -2.34 11.25
C ASP A 39 -39.17 -3.32 10.43
N THR A 40 -39.17 -3.24 9.09
CA THR A 40 -39.94 -4.18 8.27
C THR A 40 -39.35 -5.58 8.42
N GLY A 41 -40.13 -6.48 9.03
CA GLY A 41 -39.79 -7.88 9.20
C GLY A 41 -39.88 -8.66 7.89
N LYS A 42 -39.15 -9.79 7.81
CA LYS A 42 -39.30 -10.77 6.73
C LYS A 42 -40.52 -11.66 6.97
N CYS A 43 -41.70 -11.08 7.10
CA CYS A 43 -42.94 -11.82 7.26
C CYS A 43 -44.07 -11.26 6.39
N TYR A 44 -45.04 -12.13 6.12
CA TYR A 44 -46.17 -11.85 5.21
C TYR A 44 -47.46 -11.47 5.96
N ASP A 45 -47.41 -11.41 7.29
CA ASP A 45 -48.57 -11.04 8.11
C ASP A 45 -48.80 -9.52 8.07
N TYR A 46 -50.06 -9.11 8.15
CA TYR A 46 -50.45 -7.71 8.33
C TYR A 46 -50.31 -7.29 9.80
N LYS A 47 -49.07 -7.26 10.29
CA LYS A 47 -48.71 -6.81 11.64
C LYS A 47 -47.63 -5.74 11.55
N GLU A 48 -47.59 -4.82 12.52
CA GLU A 48 -46.59 -3.76 12.60
C GLU A 48 -45.16 -4.35 12.56
N GLU A 49 -44.93 -5.49 13.20
CA GLU A 49 -43.63 -6.19 13.21
C GLU A 49 -43.17 -6.67 11.83
N CYS A 50 -44.12 -6.90 10.91
CA CYS A 50 -43.84 -7.37 9.56
C CYS A 50 -43.74 -6.23 8.56
N MET A 51 -44.60 -5.24 8.68
CA MET A 51 -44.67 -4.12 7.74
C MET A 51 -43.73 -2.97 8.11
N GLY A 52 -43.26 -2.95 9.34
CA GLY A 52 -42.53 -1.85 9.94
C GLY A 52 -43.46 -0.73 10.40
N THR A 53 -43.09 -0.06 11.50
CA THR A 53 -43.85 1.06 12.08
C THR A 53 -44.07 2.20 11.08
N SER A 54 -43.11 2.43 10.16
CA SER A 54 -43.27 3.47 9.13
C SER A 54 -44.47 3.19 8.22
N ALA A 55 -44.54 1.99 7.63
CA ALA A 55 -45.66 1.63 6.75
C ALA A 55 -46.96 1.48 7.55
N TRP A 56 -46.87 0.99 8.79
CA TRP A 56 -48.00 0.83 9.69
C TRP A 56 -48.66 2.16 10.04
N CYS A 57 -47.90 3.11 10.60
CA CYS A 57 -48.45 4.42 10.99
C CYS A 57 -48.79 5.32 9.80
N SER A 58 -48.19 5.12 8.62
CA SER A 58 -48.55 5.88 7.42
C SER A 58 -49.85 5.40 6.75
N ASN A 59 -50.39 4.23 7.15
CA ASN A 59 -51.61 3.68 6.58
C ASN A 59 -52.80 3.91 7.52
N VAL A 60 -53.82 4.62 7.01
CA VAL A 60 -55.03 4.99 7.76
C VAL A 60 -55.77 3.82 8.37
N ASP A 61 -55.76 2.66 7.71
CA ASP A 61 -56.48 1.49 8.20
C ASP A 61 -55.77 0.88 9.41
N PHE A 62 -54.44 0.86 9.42
CA PHE A 62 -53.68 0.23 10.50
C PHE A 62 -53.66 1.08 11.78
N TYR A 63 -53.27 2.36 11.70
CA TYR A 63 -53.19 3.15 12.95
C TYR A 63 -54.56 3.39 13.59
N LYS A 64 -55.63 3.46 12.82
CA LYS A 64 -56.99 3.57 13.37
C LYS A 64 -57.42 2.29 14.08
N THR A 65 -57.05 1.11 13.59
CA THR A 65 -57.35 -0.16 14.29
C THR A 65 -56.67 -0.26 15.66
N GLU A 66 -55.56 0.44 15.85
CA GLU A 66 -54.88 0.55 17.15
C GLU A 66 -55.41 1.67 18.05
N GLY A 67 -56.44 2.41 17.60
CA GLY A 67 -57.08 3.45 18.38
C GLY A 67 -56.43 4.84 18.26
N TYR A 68 -55.48 5.04 17.34
CA TYR A 68 -54.92 6.38 17.10
C TYR A 68 -55.85 7.23 16.24
N ASN A 69 -56.03 8.49 16.62
CA ASN A 69 -56.87 9.44 15.89
C ASN A 69 -56.18 10.02 14.66
N SER A 70 -54.85 9.91 14.61
CA SER A 70 -54.02 10.41 13.53
C SER A 70 -52.76 9.54 13.36
N GLU A 71 -52.20 9.58 12.15
CA GLU A 71 -50.86 9.08 11.85
C GLU A 71 -49.82 9.64 12.84
N GLU A 72 -49.98 10.91 13.23
CA GLU A 72 -49.10 11.57 14.17
C GLU A 72 -49.12 10.90 15.55
N GLU A 73 -50.30 10.69 16.12
CA GLU A 73 -50.46 10.04 17.42
C GLU A 73 -49.85 8.63 17.41
N CYS A 74 -50.02 7.91 16.30
CA CYS A 74 -49.35 6.62 16.08
C CYS A 74 -47.83 6.76 16.18
N PHE A 75 -47.22 7.66 15.41
CA PHE A 75 -45.76 7.85 15.50
C PHE A 75 -45.31 8.33 16.89
N TRP A 76 -46.10 9.12 17.61
CA TRP A 76 -45.78 9.61 18.96
C TRP A 76 -45.64 8.55 20.01
N ASP A 77 -46.49 7.54 19.93
CA ASP A 77 -46.51 6.44 20.89
C ASP A 77 -45.25 5.55 20.81
N ARG A 78 -44.32 5.76 19.86
CA ARG A 78 -43.12 4.90 19.71
C ARG A 78 -41.85 5.56 20.28
N GLU A 79 -41.16 4.86 21.17
CA GLU A 79 -40.11 5.46 22.02
C GLU A 79 -38.70 5.55 21.39
N ALA A 80 -38.38 4.69 20.43
CA ALA A 80 -36.99 4.51 20.00
C ALA A 80 -36.60 5.39 18.80
N LYS A 81 -35.54 6.18 18.95
CA LYS A 81 -34.85 6.76 17.78
C LYS A 81 -34.24 5.65 16.93
N GLN A 82 -34.59 5.62 15.66
CA GLN A 82 -34.08 4.62 14.73
C GLN A 82 -32.66 4.96 14.26
N PRO A 83 -31.80 3.97 13.98
CA PRO A 83 -30.55 4.24 13.29
C PRO A 83 -30.86 4.83 11.91
N TRP A 84 -30.05 5.79 11.44
CA TRP A 84 -30.17 6.30 10.08
C TRP A 84 -29.93 5.17 9.08
N GLN A 85 -30.87 4.97 8.16
CA GLN A 85 -30.78 3.93 7.14
C GLN A 85 -30.46 4.55 5.80
N TYR A 86 -29.41 4.06 5.15
CA TYR A 86 -29.13 4.39 3.76
C TYR A 86 -29.84 3.41 2.84
N LEU A 87 -30.01 3.83 1.58
CA LEU A 87 -30.50 2.98 0.51
C LEU A 87 -29.68 1.68 0.42
N THR A 88 -30.33 0.54 0.14
CA THR A 88 -29.67 -0.76 -0.06
C THR A 88 -30.08 -1.36 -1.40
N SER A 89 -29.18 -2.10 -2.08
CA SER A 89 -29.51 -2.70 -3.38
C SER A 89 -30.11 -4.11 -3.28
N ASP A 90 -30.02 -4.74 -2.11
CA ASP A 90 -30.48 -6.10 -1.85
C ASP A 90 -32.01 -6.27 -1.77
N CYS A 91 -32.76 -5.20 -1.99
CA CYS A 91 -34.21 -5.22 -1.90
C CYS A 91 -34.91 -5.50 -3.23
N ARG A 92 -35.71 -6.58 -3.26
CA ARG A 92 -36.68 -6.84 -4.33
C ARG A 92 -38.02 -6.17 -4.01
N GLY A 93 -38.15 -4.87 -4.30
CA GLY A 93 -39.45 -4.17 -4.29
C GLY A 93 -39.41 -2.74 -3.74
N ASP A 94 -40.49 -1.98 -3.96
CA ASP A 94 -40.71 -0.59 -3.50
C ASP A 94 -40.95 -0.47 -1.98
N PHE A 95 -40.37 -1.36 -1.18
CA PHE A 95 -40.54 -1.33 0.27
C PHE A 95 -39.79 -0.14 0.88
N ALA A 96 -40.40 0.48 1.89
CA ALA A 96 -39.90 1.69 2.56
C ALA A 96 -38.48 1.48 3.14
N ASP A 97 -38.18 0.28 3.62
CA ASP A 97 -36.88 -0.10 4.19
C ASP A 97 -35.71 -0.03 3.21
N CYS A 98 -36.03 -0.07 1.92
CA CYS A 98 -35.03 -0.15 0.87
C CYS A 98 -34.66 1.23 0.35
N SER A 99 -35.59 2.18 0.49
CA SER A 99 -35.45 3.56 0.02
C SER A 99 -34.49 4.38 0.92
N GLY A 100 -34.29 3.96 2.17
CA GLY A 100 -33.52 4.68 3.18
C GLY A 100 -34.29 5.86 3.78
N THR A 101 -33.81 6.36 4.92
CA THR A 101 -34.47 7.42 5.71
C THR A 101 -34.74 8.68 4.89
N ASP A 102 -33.75 9.10 4.10
CA ASP A 102 -33.80 10.30 3.27
C ASP A 102 -34.90 10.26 2.20
N ALA A 103 -35.08 9.12 1.53
CA ALA A 103 -36.12 8.99 0.51
C ALA A 103 -37.49 8.76 1.16
N THR A 104 -37.58 7.95 2.21
CA THR A 104 -38.84 7.65 2.92
C THR A 104 -39.44 8.91 3.53
N CYS A 105 -38.68 9.65 4.35
CA CYS A 105 -39.17 10.91 4.91
C CYS A 105 -39.32 11.99 3.83
N GLY A 106 -38.44 12.02 2.82
CA GLY A 106 -38.48 13.00 1.73
C GLY A 106 -39.78 13.00 0.90
N ARG A 107 -40.45 11.84 0.78
CA ARG A 107 -41.72 11.69 0.05
C ARG A 107 -42.93 12.30 0.77
N ILE A 108 -42.84 12.57 2.08
CA ILE A 108 -43.95 13.14 2.85
C ILE A 108 -44.21 14.58 2.40
N LEU A 109 -45.40 14.85 1.88
CA LEU A 109 -45.78 16.16 1.32
C LEU A 109 -45.86 17.26 2.39
N SER A 110 -46.41 16.92 3.56
CA SER A 110 -46.54 17.86 4.69
C SER A 110 -45.18 18.13 5.33
N VAL A 111 -44.74 19.40 5.31
CA VAL A 111 -43.48 19.84 5.92
C VAL A 111 -43.41 19.49 7.40
N ALA A 112 -44.52 19.64 8.13
CA ALA A 112 -44.59 19.33 9.55
C ALA A 112 -44.36 17.83 9.82
N PHE A 113 -45.00 16.94 9.05
CA PHE A 113 -44.85 15.50 9.21
C PHE A 113 -43.48 15.01 8.72
N ARG A 114 -42.96 15.58 7.64
CA ARG A 114 -41.61 15.28 7.14
C ARG A 114 -40.53 15.62 8.17
N THR A 115 -40.63 16.78 8.80
CA THR A 115 -39.71 17.20 9.89
C THR A 115 -39.76 16.22 11.06
N LYS A 116 -40.97 15.80 11.46
CA LYS A 116 -41.18 14.81 12.53
C LYS A 116 -40.61 13.45 12.16
N CYS A 117 -40.76 13.00 10.91
CA CYS A 117 -40.16 11.77 10.39
C CYS A 117 -38.63 11.79 10.58
N PHE A 118 -37.93 12.84 10.15
CA PHE A 118 -36.48 12.95 10.34
C PHE A 118 -36.06 12.98 11.83
N MET A 119 -36.86 13.60 12.71
CA MET A 119 -36.58 13.65 14.15
C MET A 119 -36.65 12.27 14.85
N ARG A 120 -37.32 11.30 14.24
CA ARG A 120 -37.39 9.91 14.73
C ARG A 120 -36.09 9.14 14.50
N TYR A 121 -35.21 9.62 13.64
CA TYR A 121 -33.93 8.96 13.41
C TYR A 121 -32.83 9.60 14.27
N ALA A 122 -31.88 8.79 14.70
CA ALA A 122 -30.59 9.29 15.16
C ALA A 122 -29.93 10.06 14.02
N LYS A 123 -29.23 11.15 14.34
CA LYS A 123 -28.54 11.95 13.33
C LYS A 123 -27.59 11.05 12.52
N ALA A 124 -27.67 11.14 11.19
CA ALA A 124 -26.78 10.39 10.31
C ALA A 124 -25.32 10.77 10.57
N ALA A 125 -24.37 9.91 10.20
CA ALA A 125 -22.98 10.33 10.15
C ALA A 125 -22.81 11.42 9.08
N PHE A 126 -21.91 12.39 9.32
CA PHE A 126 -21.42 13.21 8.22
C PHE A 126 -20.51 12.33 7.35
N LEU A 127 -20.77 12.30 6.06
CA LEU A 127 -20.09 11.47 5.09
C LEU A 127 -19.28 12.32 4.11
N HIS A 128 -18.06 11.88 3.86
CA HIS A 128 -17.27 12.41 2.75
C HIS A 128 -17.76 11.78 1.43
N PRO A 129 -17.50 12.43 0.28
CA PRO A 129 -17.75 11.80 -1.01
C PRO A 129 -17.09 10.42 -1.08
N SER A 130 -17.76 9.46 -1.70
CA SER A 130 -17.29 8.07 -1.78
C SER A 130 -17.04 7.40 -0.43
N SER A 131 -17.93 7.60 0.53
CA SER A 131 -17.94 6.85 1.79
C SER A 131 -18.29 5.37 1.57
N GLU A 132 -18.03 4.54 2.58
CA GLU A 132 -18.35 3.10 2.56
C GLU A 132 -19.84 2.86 2.27
N GLY A 133 -20.13 1.86 1.43
CA GLY A 133 -21.50 1.48 1.06
C GLY A 133 -22.13 2.28 -0.09
N CYS A 134 -21.40 3.20 -0.73
CA CYS A 134 -21.88 3.83 -1.97
C CYS A 134 -22.18 2.76 -3.03
N LEU A 135 -23.45 2.62 -3.45
CA LEU A 135 -23.93 1.51 -4.28
C LEU A 135 -23.54 1.63 -5.76
N SER A 136 -23.49 2.85 -6.29
CA SER A 136 -23.07 3.12 -7.66
C SER A 136 -23.06 4.62 -7.91
N MET A 137 -22.14 5.08 -8.77
CA MET A 137 -22.01 6.51 -9.12
C MET A 137 -23.19 7.07 -9.92
N ARG A 138 -24.09 6.23 -10.45
CA ARG A 138 -25.31 6.71 -11.11
C ARG A 138 -26.39 7.14 -10.11
N TRP A 139 -26.18 6.89 -8.83
CA TRP A 139 -27.10 7.26 -7.76
C TRP A 139 -26.69 8.63 -7.23
N TYR A 140 -27.04 9.67 -8.00
CA TYR A 140 -26.80 11.08 -7.66
C TYR A 140 -27.52 11.54 -6.38
N ASP A 141 -28.36 10.67 -5.81
CA ASP A 141 -29.15 10.92 -4.62
C ASP A 141 -28.73 10.04 -3.42
N ASP A 142 -27.55 9.40 -3.50
CA ASP A 142 -26.96 8.67 -2.37
C ASP A 142 -25.89 9.53 -1.69
N GLU A 143 -26.16 9.93 -0.45
CA GLU A 143 -25.24 10.74 0.37
C GLU A 143 -23.86 10.09 0.52
N ARG A 144 -23.78 8.76 0.56
CA ARG A 144 -22.50 8.04 0.65
C ARG A 144 -21.64 8.28 -0.58
N CYS A 145 -22.25 8.45 -1.75
CA CYS A 145 -21.53 8.64 -2.99
C CYS A 145 -21.07 10.09 -3.17
N MET A 146 -21.96 11.05 -2.96
CA MET A 146 -21.67 12.47 -3.24
C MET A 146 -21.11 13.26 -2.05
N GLY A 147 -21.24 12.74 -0.83
CA GLY A 147 -20.86 13.41 0.42
C GLY A 147 -21.96 14.33 0.95
N THR A 148 -22.00 14.48 2.28
CA THR A 148 -23.04 15.21 3.01
C THR A 148 -23.24 16.65 2.55
N THR A 149 -22.16 17.39 2.28
CA THR A 149 -22.25 18.78 1.83
C THR A 149 -22.99 18.89 0.50
N SER A 150 -22.48 18.23 -0.54
CA SER A 150 -23.08 18.23 -1.87
C SER A 150 -24.51 17.67 -1.84
N PHE A 151 -24.74 16.64 -1.01
CA PHE A 151 -26.06 16.05 -0.81
C PHE A 151 -27.05 17.06 -0.26
N CYS A 152 -26.73 17.74 0.84
CA CYS A 152 -27.60 18.75 1.44
C CYS A 152 -27.78 20.02 0.59
N GLU A 153 -26.86 20.31 -0.34
CA GLU A 153 -26.95 21.42 -1.30
C GLU A 153 -27.87 21.13 -2.50
N SER A 154 -28.22 19.86 -2.75
CA SER A 154 -29.11 19.50 -3.85
C SER A 154 -30.50 20.13 -3.71
N ASN A 155 -31.18 20.36 -4.82
CA ASN A 155 -32.51 20.98 -4.82
C ASN A 155 -33.53 20.08 -4.12
N GLU A 156 -33.42 18.77 -4.35
CA GLU A 156 -34.26 17.73 -3.77
C GLU A 156 -34.14 17.71 -2.25
N ARG A 157 -32.91 17.82 -1.72
CA ARG A 157 -32.67 17.85 -0.27
C ARG A 157 -33.05 19.17 0.35
N ARG A 158 -32.82 20.30 -0.32
CA ARG A 158 -33.37 21.59 0.12
C ARG A 158 -34.90 21.58 0.18
N GLN A 159 -35.58 20.94 -0.78
CA GLN A 159 -37.03 20.78 -0.73
C GLN A 159 -37.47 19.87 0.42
N ALA A 160 -36.77 18.75 0.65
CA ALA A 160 -37.09 17.82 1.73
C ALA A 160 -36.83 18.40 3.13
N TYR A 161 -35.72 19.12 3.34
CA TYR A 161 -35.35 19.62 4.66
C TYR A 161 -35.73 21.09 4.90
N GLY A 162 -36.12 21.83 3.86
CA GLY A 162 -36.41 23.26 3.90
C GLY A 162 -35.18 24.13 3.61
N SER A 163 -33.99 23.71 4.04
CA SER A 163 -32.71 24.32 3.67
C SER A 163 -31.55 23.33 3.76
N SER A 164 -30.37 23.72 3.25
CA SER A 164 -29.14 22.93 3.38
C SER A 164 -28.65 22.89 4.82
N GLU A 165 -28.79 23.98 5.58
CA GLU A 165 -28.44 24.06 6.99
C GLU A 165 -29.33 23.15 7.85
N ALA A 166 -30.62 23.07 7.52
CA ALA A 166 -31.54 22.15 8.18
C ALA A 166 -31.12 20.69 7.94
N CYS A 167 -30.80 20.32 6.69
CA CYS A 167 -30.27 19.01 6.34
C CYS A 167 -29.00 18.66 7.13
N LEU A 168 -28.02 19.57 7.17
CA LEU A 168 -26.80 19.42 7.97
C LEU A 168 -27.09 19.30 9.47
N GLY A 169 -28.15 19.96 9.96
CA GLY A 169 -28.62 19.86 11.34
C GLY A 169 -29.05 18.44 11.74
N TYR A 170 -29.46 17.60 10.78
CA TYR A 170 -29.77 16.18 10.97
C TYR A 170 -28.56 15.25 10.83
N ARG A 171 -27.36 15.81 10.64
CA ARG A 171 -26.11 15.06 10.60
C ARG A 171 -25.33 15.28 11.89
N ARG A 172 -24.60 14.25 12.32
CA ARG A 172 -23.60 14.38 13.39
C ARG A 172 -22.52 15.34 12.89
N GLN A 173 -21.95 16.11 13.81
CA GLN A 173 -20.82 16.97 13.44
C GLN A 173 -19.72 16.11 12.82
N GLN A 174 -19.08 16.65 11.79
CA GLN A 174 -17.94 16.03 11.16
C GLN A 174 -16.91 15.70 12.24
N SER A 175 -16.55 14.42 12.35
CA SER A 175 -15.63 14.00 13.39
C SER A 175 -14.23 14.48 13.05
N THR A 176 -13.56 15.21 13.93
CA THR A 176 -12.17 15.62 13.71
C THR A 176 -11.20 14.42 13.70
N THR A 177 -11.66 13.23 14.12
CA THR A 177 -10.93 11.96 14.04
C THR A 177 -10.95 11.30 12.65
N ASP A 178 -11.49 11.95 11.62
CA ASP A 178 -11.55 11.48 10.22
C ASP A 178 -10.19 11.30 9.51
N GLY A 179 -9.08 11.31 10.24
CA GLY A 179 -7.75 11.01 9.68
C GLY A 179 -7.56 9.54 9.27
N LYS A 180 -8.47 8.64 9.65
CA LYS A 180 -8.37 7.23 9.25
C LYS A 180 -8.87 7.06 7.82
N ARG A 181 -7.93 6.81 6.91
CA ARG A 181 -8.23 6.49 5.52
C ARG A 181 -9.04 5.21 5.41
N LEU A 182 -9.97 5.16 4.45
CA LEU A 182 -10.79 3.98 4.21
C LEU A 182 -9.95 2.88 3.53
N PRO A 183 -10.18 1.59 3.81
CA PRO A 183 -9.39 0.51 3.22
C PRO A 183 -9.47 0.52 1.70
N SER A 184 -8.34 0.25 1.05
CA SER A 184 -8.32 0.00 -0.39
C SER A 184 -8.62 -1.46 -0.70
N HIS A 185 -9.38 -1.70 -1.76
CA HIS A 185 -9.78 -3.00 -2.24
C HIS A 185 -9.20 -3.27 -3.62
N ARG A 186 -8.67 -4.49 -3.81
CA ARG A 186 -8.40 -4.99 -5.16
C ARG A 186 -9.68 -5.56 -5.76
N LYS A 187 -9.74 -5.58 -7.09
CA LYS A 187 -10.82 -6.21 -7.84
C LYS A 187 -11.02 -7.65 -7.36
N ASN A 188 -12.23 -7.99 -6.95
CA ASN A 188 -12.59 -9.32 -6.51
C ASN A 188 -13.99 -9.67 -7.01
N LEU A 189 -14.05 -10.38 -8.14
CA LEU A 189 -15.31 -10.73 -8.80
C LEU A 189 -16.26 -11.56 -7.92
N ARG A 190 -15.75 -12.22 -6.87
CA ARG A 190 -16.58 -12.98 -5.93
C ARG A 190 -17.36 -12.10 -4.96
N LYS A 191 -16.99 -10.82 -4.82
CA LYS A 191 -17.68 -9.84 -3.98
C LYS A 191 -18.75 -9.03 -4.72
N CYS A 192 -18.95 -9.30 -6.02
CA CYS A 192 -19.89 -8.56 -6.88
C CYS A 192 -21.37 -8.83 -6.62
N THR A 193 -21.71 -9.66 -5.64
CA THR A 193 -23.10 -9.98 -5.27
C THR A 193 -23.60 -9.15 -4.08
N SER A 194 -22.93 -8.05 -3.74
CA SER A 194 -23.22 -7.26 -2.53
C SER A 194 -23.22 -5.76 -2.83
N ASP A 195 -23.81 -4.97 -1.90
CA ASP A 195 -23.79 -3.50 -1.79
C ASP A 195 -22.38 -2.87 -1.68
N ASN A 196 -21.32 -3.63 -1.99
CA ASN A 196 -19.93 -3.16 -1.99
C ASN A 196 -19.35 -3.21 -3.41
N PRO A 197 -19.74 -2.27 -4.30
CA PRO A 197 -19.22 -2.23 -5.66
C PRO A 197 -17.70 -2.01 -5.66
N GLU A 198 -17.16 -1.23 -4.72
CA GLU A 198 -15.72 -0.98 -4.58
C GLU A 198 -14.95 -2.29 -4.33
N GLY A 199 -15.43 -3.14 -3.43
CA GLY A 199 -14.86 -4.46 -3.17
C GLY A 199 -14.93 -5.42 -4.37
N CYS A 200 -15.91 -5.21 -5.27
CA CYS A 200 -16.08 -5.98 -6.49
C CYS A 200 -15.13 -5.52 -7.61
N ILE A 201 -15.17 -4.23 -7.97
CA ILE A 201 -14.44 -3.68 -9.13
C ILE A 201 -13.04 -3.16 -8.78
N GLY A 202 -12.74 -3.04 -7.48
CA GLY A 202 -11.51 -2.46 -6.94
C GLY A 202 -11.58 -0.95 -6.75
N THR A 203 -10.89 -0.44 -5.73
CA THR A 203 -10.84 0.98 -5.34
C THR A 203 -10.38 1.89 -6.47
N GLU A 204 -9.36 1.49 -7.23
CA GLU A 204 -8.86 2.29 -8.34
C GLU A 204 -9.92 2.52 -9.41
N THR A 205 -10.56 1.43 -9.87
CA THR A 205 -11.64 1.51 -10.87
C THR A 205 -12.80 2.32 -10.32
N PHE A 206 -13.21 2.06 -9.07
CA PHE A 206 -14.33 2.73 -8.41
C PHE A 206 -14.14 4.25 -8.24
N CYS A 207 -12.96 4.68 -7.80
CA CYS A 207 -12.65 6.10 -7.68
C CYS A 207 -12.55 6.75 -9.07
N MET A 208 -11.82 6.14 -10.01
CA MET A 208 -11.55 6.75 -11.33
C MET A 208 -12.79 6.88 -12.21
N SER A 209 -13.82 6.08 -11.97
CA SER A 209 -15.09 6.22 -12.69
C SER A 209 -15.88 7.49 -12.33
N GLN A 210 -15.47 8.24 -11.30
CA GLN A 210 -16.01 9.57 -10.96
C GLN A 210 -15.38 10.71 -11.78
N GLY A 211 -14.50 10.37 -12.71
CA GLY A 211 -13.66 11.32 -13.43
C GLY A 211 -12.32 11.53 -12.73
N LYS A 212 -11.41 12.22 -13.41
CA LYS A 212 -10.01 12.34 -12.98
C LYS A 212 -9.86 13.05 -11.63
N GLU A 213 -10.37 14.27 -11.51
CA GLU A 213 -10.16 15.07 -10.28
C GLU A 213 -10.91 14.48 -9.07
N PRO A 214 -12.21 14.13 -9.14
CA PRO A 214 -12.91 13.49 -8.03
C PRO A 214 -12.32 12.11 -7.71
N GLY A 215 -11.89 11.37 -8.73
CA GLY A 215 -11.26 10.06 -8.56
C GLY A 215 -9.93 10.13 -7.81
N LEU A 216 -9.11 11.16 -8.07
CA LEU A 216 -7.87 11.38 -7.33
C LEU A 216 -8.14 11.77 -5.86
N GLN A 217 -9.17 12.58 -5.60
CA GLN A 217 -9.60 12.89 -4.22
C GLN A 217 -10.12 11.64 -3.50
N CYS A 218 -10.94 10.84 -4.18
CA CYS A 218 -11.41 9.55 -3.69
C CYS A 218 -10.23 8.64 -3.32
N LEU A 219 -9.23 8.49 -4.19
CA LEU A 219 -8.02 7.70 -3.89
C LEU A 219 -7.21 8.27 -2.73
N ALA A 220 -7.12 9.59 -2.59
CA ALA A 220 -6.41 10.22 -1.48
C ALA A 220 -7.07 9.94 -0.12
N SER A 221 -8.39 9.76 -0.10
CA SER A 221 -9.17 9.35 1.09
C SER A 221 -8.98 7.88 1.48
N ARG A 222 -8.33 7.08 0.62
CA ARG A 222 -8.13 5.64 0.79
C ARG A 222 -6.72 5.32 1.29
N GLU A 223 -6.58 4.17 1.93
CA GLU A 223 -5.28 3.58 2.20
C GLU A 223 -4.53 3.42 0.87
N LYS A 224 -3.24 3.72 0.87
CA LYS A 224 -2.44 3.63 -0.35
C LYS A 224 -2.40 2.19 -0.84
N LEU A 225 -2.59 2.00 -2.14
CA LEU A 225 -2.43 0.67 -2.74
C LEU A 225 -0.97 0.21 -2.60
N PRO A 226 -0.68 -1.07 -2.36
CA PRO A 226 0.70 -1.52 -2.20
C PRO A 226 1.48 -1.33 -3.51
N PHE A 227 2.77 -1.04 -3.38
CA PHE A 227 3.68 -1.01 -4.51
C PHE A 227 4.18 -2.43 -4.81
N TYR A 228 3.97 -2.90 -6.04
CA TYR A 228 4.44 -4.21 -6.48
C TYR A 228 5.73 -4.06 -7.29
N PRO A 229 6.78 -4.80 -6.94
CA PRO A 229 7.90 -4.93 -7.85
C PRO A 229 7.55 -5.84 -9.03
N PRO A 230 8.33 -5.80 -10.12
CA PRO A 230 8.21 -6.78 -11.19
C PRO A 230 8.34 -8.21 -10.64
N GLU A 231 7.57 -9.13 -11.21
CA GLU A 231 7.55 -10.55 -10.82
C GLU A 231 7.23 -10.75 -9.33
N SER A 232 6.28 -9.98 -8.78
CA SER A 232 6.00 -10.10 -7.35
C SER A 232 5.44 -11.50 -7.03
N PRO A 233 5.72 -12.06 -5.83
CA PRO A 233 5.23 -13.39 -5.45
C PRO A 233 3.71 -13.55 -5.45
N ALA A 234 2.97 -12.44 -5.48
CA ALA A 234 1.51 -12.45 -5.58
C ALA A 234 1.01 -12.58 -7.03
N CYS A 235 1.90 -12.53 -8.03
CA CYS A 235 1.61 -12.91 -9.40
C CYS A 235 1.34 -14.43 -9.48
N GLY A 236 0.28 -14.83 -10.18
CA GLY A 236 -0.19 -16.24 -10.20
C GLY A 236 -1.28 -16.56 -9.18
N GLY A 237 -1.72 -15.59 -8.37
CA GLY A 237 -2.91 -15.73 -7.54
C GLY A 237 -4.17 -16.01 -8.38
N LYS A 238 -5.14 -16.76 -7.84
CA LYS A 238 -6.38 -17.08 -8.56
C LYS A 238 -7.13 -15.80 -8.95
N GLY A 239 -7.30 -15.59 -10.26
CA GLY A 239 -7.98 -14.41 -10.81
C GLY A 239 -7.07 -13.21 -11.07
N VAL A 240 -5.74 -13.38 -10.97
CA VAL A 240 -4.73 -12.40 -11.37
C VAL A 240 -4.33 -12.66 -12.82
N SER A 241 -4.42 -11.63 -13.67
CA SER A 241 -3.91 -11.65 -15.05
C SER A 241 -2.41 -11.35 -15.08
N LEU A 242 -1.71 -11.84 -16.11
CA LEU A 242 -0.30 -11.48 -16.35
C LEU A 242 -0.10 -9.97 -16.58
N ASP A 243 -1.14 -9.28 -17.04
CA ASP A 243 -1.11 -7.83 -17.24
C ASP A 243 -1.41 -7.03 -15.96
N ASP A 244 -1.83 -7.67 -14.87
CA ASP A 244 -2.15 -6.94 -13.64
C ASP A 244 -0.90 -6.33 -12.99
N GLU A 245 -1.06 -5.21 -12.28
CA GLU A 245 0.03 -4.47 -11.59
C GLU A 245 0.94 -5.37 -10.74
N VAL A 246 0.37 -6.39 -10.11
CA VAL A 246 1.06 -7.35 -9.24
C VAL A 246 2.06 -8.25 -9.99
N CYS A 247 1.86 -8.43 -11.29
CA CYS A 247 2.71 -9.21 -12.18
C CYS A 247 3.72 -8.33 -12.90
N VAL A 248 3.25 -7.27 -13.56
CA VAL A 248 4.11 -6.38 -14.36
C VAL A 248 4.96 -5.42 -13.52
N GLY A 249 4.57 -5.17 -12.27
CA GLY A 249 5.17 -4.20 -11.37
C GLY A 249 4.59 -2.79 -11.51
N THR A 250 4.50 -2.06 -10.39
CA THR A 250 3.88 -0.74 -10.28
C THR A 250 4.50 0.30 -11.21
N ARG A 251 5.81 0.29 -11.44
CA ARG A 251 6.46 1.27 -12.36
C ARG A 251 5.92 1.11 -13.77
N ARG A 252 6.10 -0.08 -14.35
CA ARG A 252 5.62 -0.41 -15.69
C ARG A 252 4.10 -0.25 -15.82
N TRP A 253 3.34 -0.63 -14.79
CA TRP A 253 1.91 -0.43 -14.74
C TRP A 253 1.52 1.05 -14.80
N CYS A 254 2.18 1.90 -14.01
CA CYS A 254 1.93 3.35 -14.00
C CYS A 254 2.39 4.06 -15.27
N SER A 255 3.35 3.50 -16.02
CA SER A 255 3.77 3.99 -17.34
C SER A 255 2.77 3.68 -18.45
N ASP A 256 1.78 2.80 -18.22
CA ASP A 256 0.74 2.52 -19.21
C ASP A 256 -0.09 3.79 -19.52
N HIS A 257 -0.36 4.01 -20.81
CA HIS A 257 -1.06 5.18 -21.30
C HIS A 257 -2.46 5.39 -20.71
N VAL A 258 -3.18 4.31 -20.35
CA VAL A 258 -4.49 4.40 -19.68
C VAL A 258 -4.29 4.93 -18.26
N ARG A 259 -3.27 4.44 -17.55
CA ARG A 259 -2.94 4.91 -16.18
C ARG A 259 -2.44 6.33 -16.17
N VAL A 260 -1.59 6.72 -17.12
CA VAL A 260 -1.15 8.12 -17.26
C VAL A 260 -2.35 9.03 -17.51
N ARG A 261 -3.34 8.62 -18.33
CA ARG A 261 -4.57 9.39 -18.53
C ARG A 261 -5.40 9.53 -17.24
N MET A 262 -5.50 8.46 -16.45
CA MET A 262 -6.24 8.44 -15.19
C MET A 262 -5.57 9.30 -14.10
N TYR A 263 -4.25 9.17 -13.92
CA TYR A 263 -3.51 9.86 -12.84
C TYR A 263 -2.93 11.22 -13.24
N GLY A 264 -2.93 11.53 -14.53
CA GLY A 264 -2.27 12.69 -15.11
C GLY A 264 -0.80 12.46 -15.47
N THR A 265 -0.03 11.79 -14.60
CA THR A 265 1.37 11.44 -14.83
C THR A 265 1.71 10.08 -14.21
N GLU A 266 2.75 9.43 -14.72
CA GLU A 266 3.31 8.20 -14.13
C GLU A 266 3.69 8.43 -12.66
N GLN A 267 4.36 9.56 -12.35
CA GLN A 267 4.79 9.86 -10.99
C GLN A 267 3.62 10.06 -10.02
N SER A 268 2.50 10.63 -10.48
CA SER A 268 1.28 10.75 -9.69
C SER A 268 0.71 9.36 -9.34
N CYS A 269 0.69 8.44 -10.30
CA CYS A 269 0.29 7.04 -10.08
C CYS A 269 1.19 6.35 -9.05
N ILE A 270 2.52 6.47 -9.19
CA ILE A 270 3.48 5.91 -8.23
C ILE A 270 3.30 6.52 -6.83
N ASN A 271 3.10 7.83 -6.74
CA ASN A 271 2.92 8.53 -5.46
C ASN A 271 1.63 8.15 -4.74
N ALA A 272 0.62 7.70 -5.47
CA ALA A 272 -0.62 7.16 -4.91
C ALA A 272 -0.44 5.75 -4.30
N ARG A 273 0.74 5.14 -4.42
CA ARG A 273 1.06 3.84 -3.80
C ARG A 273 1.80 3.98 -2.48
N GLU A 274 1.88 2.87 -1.76
CA GLU A 274 2.80 2.71 -0.64
C GLU A 274 4.24 2.90 -1.13
N LYS A 275 5.15 3.20 -0.20
CA LYS A 275 6.57 3.21 -0.55
C LYS A 275 7.01 1.79 -0.89
N PRO A 276 7.83 1.59 -1.94
CA PRO A 276 8.37 0.27 -2.27
C PRO A 276 9.11 -0.28 -1.06
N LYS A 277 8.70 -1.47 -0.62
CA LYS A 277 9.43 -2.27 0.36
C LYS A 277 10.25 -3.29 -0.42
N LYS A 278 11.51 -3.46 -0.02
CA LYS A 278 12.31 -4.55 -0.58
C LYS A 278 11.73 -5.88 -0.14
N LEU A 279 11.67 -6.83 -1.06
CA LEU A 279 11.27 -8.20 -0.77
C LEU A 279 12.51 -9.01 -0.35
N PRO A 280 12.39 -10.00 0.53
CA PRO A 280 13.54 -10.81 0.91
C PRO A 280 14.09 -11.57 -0.31
N TRP A 281 15.39 -11.83 -0.28
CA TRP A 281 16.04 -12.74 -1.23
C TRP A 281 15.62 -14.19 -0.94
N PHE A 282 15.19 -14.92 -1.97
CA PHE A 282 14.86 -16.33 -1.88
C PHE A 282 15.92 -17.19 -2.55
N GLU A 283 16.44 -18.17 -1.81
CA GLU A 283 17.22 -19.25 -2.39
C GLU A 283 16.30 -20.24 -3.12
N PRO A 284 16.76 -20.88 -4.21
CA PRO A 284 15.98 -21.92 -4.88
C PRO A 284 15.65 -23.08 -3.90
N ALA A 285 14.36 -23.41 -3.78
CA ALA A 285 13.92 -24.53 -2.97
C ALA A 285 14.25 -25.85 -3.67
N ASP A 286 14.80 -26.82 -2.93
CA ASP A 286 15.08 -28.15 -3.47
C ASP A 286 14.51 -29.25 -2.54
N PRO A 287 13.51 -30.02 -2.98
CA PRO A 287 12.74 -29.88 -4.23
C PRO A 287 11.66 -28.80 -4.13
N CYS A 288 11.18 -28.28 -5.27
CA CYS A 288 9.91 -27.56 -5.31
C CYS A 288 8.77 -28.57 -5.17
N ILE A 289 8.22 -28.72 -3.96
CA ILE A 289 7.31 -29.81 -3.61
C ILE A 289 5.91 -29.66 -4.25
N ASP A 290 5.55 -28.49 -4.78
CA ASP A 290 4.20 -28.21 -5.25
C ASP A 290 4.12 -28.05 -6.79
N PRO A 291 3.61 -29.07 -7.54
CA PRO A 291 3.57 -29.05 -9.00
C PRO A 291 2.74 -27.89 -9.59
N GLY A 292 1.91 -27.22 -8.78
CA GLY A 292 1.18 -26.01 -9.17
C GLY A 292 1.89 -24.68 -8.88
N ARG A 293 3.07 -24.68 -8.23
CA ARG A 293 3.82 -23.48 -7.83
C ARG A 293 5.28 -23.46 -8.30
N ASN A 294 5.63 -24.30 -9.26
CA ASN A 294 6.98 -24.40 -9.80
C ASN A 294 7.52 -23.08 -10.39
N ASP A 295 6.64 -22.12 -10.69
CA ASP A 295 7.02 -20.83 -11.27
C ASP A 295 7.15 -19.69 -10.24
N THR A 296 6.96 -19.97 -8.94
CA THR A 296 7.09 -18.94 -7.89
C THR A 296 8.55 -18.61 -7.58
N GLU A 297 8.85 -17.35 -7.24
CA GLU A 297 10.19 -16.92 -6.81
C GLU A 297 10.70 -17.71 -5.59
N ALA A 298 9.80 -18.07 -4.66
CA ALA A 298 10.16 -18.90 -3.51
C ALA A 298 10.62 -20.32 -3.89
N CYS A 299 10.18 -20.84 -5.04
CA CYS A 299 10.62 -22.12 -5.57
C CYS A 299 11.88 -21.96 -6.43
N ARG A 300 11.83 -21.08 -7.44
CA ARG A 300 12.91 -20.91 -8.42
C ARG A 300 14.13 -20.19 -7.86
N GLY A 301 13.94 -19.40 -6.80
CA GLY A 301 14.92 -18.47 -6.25
C GLY A 301 14.95 -17.13 -6.98
N THR A 302 15.31 -16.08 -6.25
CA THR A 302 15.38 -14.69 -6.76
C THR A 302 16.32 -14.57 -7.95
N GLU A 303 17.45 -15.28 -7.96
CA GLU A 303 18.44 -15.25 -9.04
C GLU A 303 17.86 -15.72 -10.38
N ALA A 304 17.13 -16.84 -10.37
CA ALA A 304 16.50 -17.37 -11.58
C ALA A 304 15.26 -16.57 -12.01
N THR A 305 14.53 -15.98 -11.06
CA THR A 305 13.36 -15.14 -11.36
C THR A 305 13.75 -13.77 -11.91
N CYS A 306 14.78 -13.14 -11.35
CA CYS A 306 15.22 -11.79 -11.73
C CYS A 306 16.33 -11.76 -12.80
N GLN A 307 16.76 -12.90 -13.33
CA GLN A 307 17.93 -13.07 -14.20
C GLN A 307 18.09 -12.01 -15.31
N PHE A 308 16.99 -11.53 -15.89
CA PHE A 308 17.00 -10.56 -16.99
C PHE A 308 16.39 -9.19 -16.63
N ASN A 309 16.12 -8.95 -15.34
CA ASN A 309 15.40 -7.77 -14.91
C ASN A 309 16.11 -7.10 -13.72
N GLU A 310 16.83 -6.03 -14.02
CA GLU A 310 17.56 -5.23 -13.02
C GLU A 310 16.62 -4.65 -11.95
N GLU A 311 15.44 -4.16 -12.36
CA GLU A 311 14.46 -3.61 -11.43
C GLU A 311 13.94 -4.68 -10.47
N CYS A 312 13.85 -5.93 -10.94
CA CYS A 312 13.51 -7.08 -10.11
C CYS A 312 14.54 -7.21 -8.98
N PHE A 313 15.84 -7.27 -9.27
CA PHE A 313 16.89 -7.33 -8.24
C PHE A 313 16.91 -6.13 -7.31
N GLN A 314 16.74 -4.90 -7.83
CA GLN A 314 16.75 -3.68 -7.00
C GLN A 314 15.60 -3.66 -5.98
N ALA A 315 14.49 -4.32 -6.31
CA ALA A 315 13.35 -4.47 -5.43
C ALA A 315 13.49 -5.61 -4.41
N ARG A 316 14.58 -6.38 -4.43
CA ARG A 316 14.88 -7.37 -3.41
C ARG A 316 15.95 -6.86 -2.45
N ASP A 317 15.94 -7.44 -1.27
CA ASP A 317 17.09 -7.41 -0.40
C ASP A 317 18.24 -8.13 -1.10
N PRO A 318 19.48 -7.65 -0.92
CA PRO A 318 20.64 -8.33 -1.46
C PRO A 318 20.74 -9.74 -0.86
N GLY A 319 21.17 -10.69 -1.69
CA GLY A 319 21.40 -12.06 -1.25
C GLY A 319 22.44 -12.14 -0.14
N PRO A 320 22.39 -13.17 0.71
CA PRO A 320 23.42 -13.36 1.71
C PRO A 320 24.76 -13.72 1.04
N PHE A 321 25.87 -13.23 1.60
CA PHE A 321 27.20 -13.71 1.25
C PHE A 321 27.50 -14.99 2.05
N LEU A 322 27.52 -16.12 1.36
CA LEU A 322 27.69 -17.44 1.96
C LEU A 322 29.17 -17.83 1.99
N LEU A 323 29.64 -18.27 3.15
CA LEU A 323 30.93 -18.95 3.26
C LEU A 323 30.79 -20.41 2.79
N ALA A 324 31.88 -20.98 2.27
CA ALA A 324 31.89 -22.36 1.83
C ALA A 324 31.60 -23.31 3.00
N ASN A 325 30.51 -24.08 2.90
CA ASN A 325 30.16 -25.10 3.89
C ASN A 325 30.23 -26.49 3.26
N LYS A 326 31.11 -27.36 3.77
CA LYS A 326 31.29 -28.72 3.23
C LYS A 326 30.24 -29.72 3.72
N PHE A 327 29.55 -29.43 4.83
CA PHE A 327 28.73 -30.41 5.53
C PHE A 327 27.35 -30.61 4.89
N ASP A 328 26.87 -29.66 4.09
CA ASP A 328 25.46 -29.59 3.67
C ASP A 328 25.24 -29.78 2.16
N CYS A 329 26.11 -30.58 1.53
CA CYS A 329 26.35 -30.43 0.10
C CYS A 329 25.99 -31.57 -0.82
N GLY A 330 25.78 -32.80 -0.34
CA GLY A 330 25.26 -33.91 -1.17
C GLY A 330 25.87 -34.09 -2.56
N GLY A 331 27.08 -33.56 -2.84
CA GLY A 331 27.70 -33.51 -4.17
C GLY A 331 27.20 -32.42 -5.14
N ALA A 332 26.21 -31.59 -4.79
CA ALA A 332 25.66 -30.57 -5.67
C ALA A 332 26.55 -29.31 -5.74
N LYS A 333 26.75 -28.77 -6.94
CA LYS A 333 27.44 -27.49 -7.20
C LYS A 333 26.52 -26.31 -6.84
N LYS A 334 26.10 -26.20 -5.58
CA LYS A 334 25.29 -25.07 -5.10
C LYS A 334 26.18 -24.00 -4.48
N GLU A 335 25.73 -22.76 -4.50
CA GLU A 335 26.45 -21.64 -3.88
C GLU A 335 26.78 -21.91 -2.41
N LYS A 336 25.81 -22.38 -1.62
CA LYS A 336 26.00 -22.72 -0.19
C LYS A 336 27.18 -23.68 0.07
N CYS A 337 27.55 -24.48 -0.93
CA CYS A 337 28.62 -25.46 -0.83
C CYS A 337 30.01 -24.92 -1.09
N MET A 338 30.12 -24.11 -2.15
CA MET A 338 31.41 -23.55 -2.55
C MET A 338 31.66 -22.14 -1.98
N GLY A 339 30.63 -21.53 -1.40
CA GLY A 339 30.62 -20.15 -0.95
C GLY A 339 30.44 -19.16 -2.11
N SER A 340 29.90 -18.00 -1.80
CA SER A 340 29.61 -16.91 -2.75
C SER A 340 30.84 -16.49 -3.55
N TRP A 341 32.02 -16.48 -2.93
CA TRP A 341 33.27 -16.17 -3.61
C TRP A 341 33.52 -17.08 -4.80
N ARG A 342 33.53 -18.39 -4.56
CA ARG A 342 33.83 -19.37 -5.60
C ARG A 342 32.66 -19.54 -6.56
N TRP A 343 31.42 -19.35 -6.08
CA TRP A 343 30.22 -19.33 -6.89
C TRP A 343 30.29 -18.22 -7.93
N CYS A 344 30.39 -16.95 -7.50
CA CYS A 344 30.48 -15.82 -8.41
C CYS A 344 31.66 -15.96 -9.37
N HIS A 345 32.85 -16.32 -8.88
CA HIS A 345 34.02 -16.47 -9.75
C HIS A 345 33.82 -17.48 -10.90
N ASN A 346 33.19 -18.63 -10.62
CA ASN A 346 33.08 -19.71 -11.61
C ASN A 346 31.75 -19.75 -12.36
N HIS A 347 30.69 -19.15 -11.81
CA HIS A 347 29.32 -19.32 -12.31
C HIS A 347 28.65 -18.00 -12.69
N TYR A 348 29.31 -16.83 -12.59
CA TYR A 348 28.63 -15.57 -12.92
C TYR A 348 28.05 -15.57 -14.35
N GLN A 349 28.77 -16.14 -15.32
CA GLN A 349 28.31 -16.24 -16.71
C GLN A 349 27.12 -17.22 -16.87
N LEU A 350 27.14 -18.34 -16.13
CA LEU A 350 26.05 -19.33 -16.15
C LEU A 350 24.78 -18.78 -15.50
N ALA A 351 24.93 -18.00 -14.44
CA ALA A 351 23.85 -17.24 -13.81
C ALA A 351 23.47 -15.97 -14.59
N GLN A 352 24.19 -15.66 -15.68
CA GLN A 352 23.97 -14.52 -16.58
C GLN A 352 24.09 -13.14 -15.92
N TYR A 353 24.97 -13.02 -14.93
CA TYR A 353 25.44 -11.71 -14.49
C TYR A 353 26.29 -11.04 -15.56
N TYR A 354 26.33 -9.71 -15.53
CA TYR A 354 27.14 -8.95 -16.47
C TYR A 354 28.64 -9.25 -16.31
N ASP A 355 29.12 -9.27 -15.08
CA ASP A 355 30.48 -9.65 -14.71
C ASP A 355 30.52 -10.28 -13.31
N GLU A 356 31.70 -10.70 -12.87
CA GLU A 356 31.92 -11.25 -11.54
C GLU A 356 31.55 -10.24 -10.43
N HIS A 357 31.79 -8.95 -10.67
CA HIS A 357 31.50 -7.90 -9.70
C HIS A 357 30.00 -7.67 -9.51
N ASP A 358 29.21 -7.75 -10.58
CA ASP A 358 27.75 -7.70 -10.55
C ASP A 358 27.21 -8.82 -9.64
N CYS A 359 27.68 -10.06 -9.82
CA CYS A 359 27.31 -11.19 -8.95
C CYS A 359 27.59 -10.91 -7.46
N PHE A 360 28.75 -10.32 -7.16
CA PHE A 360 29.12 -9.92 -5.80
C PHE A 360 28.25 -8.78 -5.25
N SER A 361 27.95 -7.79 -6.09
CA SER A 361 27.14 -6.64 -5.71
C SER A 361 25.72 -7.06 -5.28
N ARG A 362 25.16 -8.10 -5.90
CA ARG A 362 23.87 -8.70 -5.49
C ARG A 362 23.89 -9.29 -4.10
N ARG A 363 25.07 -9.58 -3.56
CA ARG A 363 25.28 -10.18 -2.23
C ARG A 363 25.78 -9.17 -1.21
N SER A 364 25.51 -7.88 -1.44
CA SER A 364 26.05 -6.75 -0.65
C SER A 364 27.58 -6.72 -0.56
N PHE A 365 28.28 -7.38 -1.47
CA PHE A 365 29.72 -7.50 -1.41
C PHE A 365 30.38 -6.64 -2.48
N ASP A 366 31.07 -5.59 -2.05
CA ASP A 366 31.83 -4.73 -2.95
C ASP A 366 33.24 -5.30 -3.15
N ALA A 367 33.36 -6.22 -4.12
CA ALA A 367 34.62 -6.87 -4.46
C ALA A 367 35.69 -5.86 -4.90
N ARG A 368 35.32 -4.72 -5.52
CA ARG A 368 36.26 -3.68 -5.95
C ARG A 368 36.83 -2.97 -4.74
N LYS A 369 35.98 -2.56 -3.81
CA LYS A 369 36.42 -1.93 -2.56
C LYS A 369 37.28 -2.86 -1.71
N LEU A 370 36.99 -4.17 -1.70
CA LEU A 370 37.89 -5.14 -1.07
C LEU A 370 39.23 -5.20 -1.80
N ALA A 371 39.23 -5.35 -3.12
CA ALA A 371 40.46 -5.40 -3.91
C ALA A 371 41.32 -4.13 -3.73
N GLU A 372 40.70 -2.95 -3.71
CA GLU A 372 41.36 -1.68 -3.42
C GLU A 372 41.99 -1.66 -2.03
N ARG A 373 41.27 -2.12 -0.99
CA ARG A 373 41.81 -2.21 0.38
C ARG A 373 42.95 -3.22 0.50
N VAL A 374 42.82 -4.37 -0.14
CA VAL A 374 43.86 -5.40 -0.22
C VAL A 374 45.08 -4.79 -0.92
N MET A 375 44.92 -4.24 -2.11
CA MET A 375 46.01 -3.63 -2.86
C MET A 375 46.67 -2.47 -2.11
N ALA A 376 45.91 -1.60 -1.44
CA ALA A 376 46.45 -0.53 -0.61
C ALA A 376 47.28 -1.08 0.57
N SER A 377 46.83 -2.16 1.20
CA SER A 377 47.53 -2.84 2.29
C SER A 377 48.80 -3.55 1.83
N PHE A 378 48.76 -4.15 0.63
CA PHE A 378 49.89 -4.85 0.04
C PHE A 378 50.90 -3.93 -0.65
N LYS A 379 50.48 -2.76 -1.15
CA LYS A 379 51.35 -1.80 -1.84
C LYS A 379 52.66 -1.49 -1.09
N PRO A 380 52.68 -1.19 0.23
CA PRO A 380 53.93 -0.99 0.96
C PRO A 380 54.77 -2.27 1.11
N LEU A 381 54.13 -3.43 1.27
CA LEU A 381 54.84 -4.72 1.35
C LEU A 381 55.53 -5.04 0.03
N PHE A 382 54.79 -4.93 -1.09
CA PHE A 382 55.34 -5.12 -2.42
C PHE A 382 56.41 -4.09 -2.74
N ARG A 383 56.24 -2.82 -2.34
CA ARG A 383 57.28 -1.81 -2.51
C ARG A 383 58.59 -2.22 -1.84
N ASN A 384 58.54 -2.72 -0.61
CA ASN A 384 59.75 -3.13 0.12
C ASN A 384 60.39 -4.39 -0.48
N VAL A 385 59.58 -5.37 -0.87
CA VAL A 385 60.03 -6.56 -1.59
C VAL A 385 60.69 -6.16 -2.91
N ILE A 386 60.02 -5.38 -3.75
CA ILE A 386 60.54 -4.91 -5.04
C ILE A 386 61.83 -4.09 -4.86
N ILE A 387 61.91 -3.20 -3.86
CA ILE A 387 63.13 -2.42 -3.60
C ILE A 387 64.28 -3.32 -3.16
N LYS A 388 64.06 -4.20 -2.18
CA LYS A 388 65.11 -5.08 -1.64
C LYS A 388 65.60 -6.06 -2.70
N ALA A 389 64.67 -6.65 -3.40
CA ALA A 389 64.93 -7.65 -4.40
C ALA A 389 65.54 -6.99 -5.66
N GLY A 390 65.01 -5.84 -6.10
CA GLY A 390 65.55 -5.04 -7.20
C GLY A 390 66.95 -4.48 -6.93
N ALA A 391 67.28 -4.15 -5.68
CA ALA A 391 68.63 -3.74 -5.29
C ALA A 391 69.65 -4.87 -5.53
N ASN A 392 69.29 -6.13 -5.25
CA ASN A 392 70.16 -7.28 -5.51
C ASN A 392 70.36 -7.54 -7.01
N VAL A 393 69.30 -7.39 -7.82
CA VAL A 393 69.41 -7.52 -9.29
C VAL A 393 70.29 -6.42 -9.86
N THR A 394 70.08 -5.18 -9.43
CA THR A 394 70.85 -4.02 -9.91
C THR A 394 72.31 -4.13 -9.48
N TYR A 395 72.58 -4.56 -8.24
CA TYR A 395 73.93 -4.82 -7.74
C TYR A 395 74.62 -5.95 -8.51
N GLY A 396 73.92 -7.06 -8.77
CA GLY A 396 74.42 -8.17 -9.58
C GLY A 396 74.71 -7.76 -11.02
N ALA A 397 73.83 -6.94 -11.62
CA ALA A 397 74.03 -6.39 -12.96
C ALA A 397 75.24 -5.44 -13.00
N VAL A 398 75.38 -4.53 -12.03
CA VAL A 398 76.52 -3.60 -11.95
C VAL A 398 77.84 -4.35 -11.73
N LEU A 399 77.89 -5.32 -10.81
CA LEU A 399 79.09 -6.16 -10.60
C LEU A 399 79.46 -6.94 -11.87
N ARG A 400 78.46 -7.50 -12.58
CA ARG A 400 78.71 -8.21 -13.84
C ARG A 400 79.15 -7.27 -14.95
N THR A 401 78.62 -6.06 -15.02
CA THR A 401 79.06 -5.04 -15.98
C THR A 401 80.50 -4.58 -15.70
N GLN A 402 80.92 -4.54 -14.43
CA GLN A 402 82.31 -4.30 -14.04
C GLN A 402 83.23 -5.48 -14.39
N VAL A 403 82.77 -6.71 -14.23
CA VAL A 403 83.54 -7.93 -14.61
C VAL A 403 83.59 -8.11 -16.13
N LEU A 404 82.54 -7.72 -16.85
CA LEU A 404 82.39 -7.85 -18.30
C LEU A 404 82.88 -6.63 -19.08
N ARG A 405 83.68 -5.73 -18.47
CA ARG A 405 84.40 -4.67 -19.20
C ARG A 405 85.37 -5.20 -20.29
N SER A 406 85.45 -6.51 -20.46
CA SER A 406 86.16 -7.23 -21.54
C SER A 406 85.26 -8.17 -22.38
N GLY A 407 83.93 -8.12 -22.27
CA GLY A 407 82.99 -9.06 -22.94
C GLY A 407 81.96 -8.43 -23.89
N ASP A 408 81.35 -9.26 -24.74
CA ASP A 408 80.37 -8.94 -25.80
C ASP A 408 79.00 -8.49 -25.24
N GLU A 409 78.43 -7.41 -25.80
CA GLU A 409 77.13 -6.83 -25.40
C GLU A 409 75.96 -7.82 -25.53
N GLN A 410 75.99 -8.75 -26.49
CA GLN A 410 74.91 -9.72 -26.66
C GLN A 410 74.85 -10.73 -25.51
N GLU A 411 75.99 -11.21 -25.04
CA GLU A 411 76.07 -12.11 -23.88
C GLU A 411 75.60 -11.40 -22.60
N LEU A 412 75.94 -10.12 -22.45
CA LEU A 412 75.47 -9.30 -21.32
C LEU A 412 73.95 -9.18 -21.31
N ALA A 413 73.32 -8.85 -22.45
CA ALA A 413 71.87 -8.70 -22.53
C ALA A 413 71.13 -10.00 -22.20
N LEU A 414 71.63 -11.14 -22.70
CA LEU A 414 71.03 -12.46 -22.48
C LEU A 414 71.13 -12.90 -21.01
N GLU A 415 72.27 -12.61 -20.38
CA GLU A 415 72.51 -12.92 -18.97
C GLU A 415 71.74 -11.98 -18.01
N VAL A 416 71.53 -10.71 -18.38
CA VAL A 416 70.64 -9.80 -17.64
C VAL A 416 69.20 -10.29 -17.71
N HIS A 417 68.72 -10.70 -18.91
CA HIS A 417 67.39 -11.25 -19.08
C HIS A 417 67.18 -12.53 -18.24
N LYS A 418 68.17 -13.43 -18.26
CA LYS A 418 68.16 -14.64 -17.45
C LYS A 418 68.14 -14.33 -15.95
N SER A 419 68.97 -13.39 -15.49
CA SER A 419 68.98 -12.96 -14.09
C SER A 419 67.66 -12.34 -13.66
N MET A 420 67.02 -11.55 -14.55
CA MET A 420 65.70 -10.99 -14.30
C MET A 420 64.63 -12.09 -14.22
N ALA A 421 64.70 -13.11 -15.09
CA ALA A 421 63.78 -14.24 -15.07
C ALA A 421 63.96 -15.11 -13.82
N ASP A 422 65.20 -15.46 -13.46
CA ASP A 422 65.54 -16.20 -12.24
C ASP A 422 65.12 -15.43 -10.99
N PHE A 423 65.28 -14.11 -11.03
CA PHE A 423 64.79 -13.21 -10.00
C PHE A 423 63.27 -13.24 -9.85
N LEU A 424 62.52 -13.08 -10.95
CA LEU A 424 61.06 -13.15 -10.92
C LEU A 424 60.57 -14.52 -10.43
N ALA A 425 61.26 -15.60 -10.81
CA ALA A 425 60.99 -16.95 -10.32
C ALA A 425 61.27 -17.11 -8.81
N ALA A 426 62.38 -16.55 -8.31
CA ALA A 426 62.72 -16.57 -6.88
C ALA A 426 61.74 -15.72 -6.04
N LEU A 427 61.35 -14.55 -6.56
CA LEU A 427 60.40 -13.63 -5.94
C LEU A 427 59.01 -14.27 -5.83
N ALA A 428 58.59 -14.99 -6.87
CA ALA A 428 57.35 -15.78 -6.86
C ALA A 428 57.38 -16.95 -5.87
N LYS A 429 58.54 -17.59 -5.65
CA LYS A 429 58.65 -18.82 -4.86
C LYS A 429 58.72 -18.59 -3.34
N ASN A 430 59.47 -17.58 -2.89
CA ASN A 430 59.78 -17.40 -1.47
C ASN A 430 59.24 -16.08 -0.88
N GLU A 431 59.54 -14.94 -1.51
CA GLU A 431 59.21 -13.63 -0.91
C GLU A 431 57.72 -13.31 -0.99
N PHE A 432 57.05 -13.69 -2.09
CA PHE A 432 55.60 -13.52 -2.21
C PHE A 432 54.84 -14.38 -1.19
N ARG A 433 55.34 -15.59 -0.92
CA ARG A 433 54.76 -16.51 0.05
C ARG A 433 54.89 -15.97 1.47
N GLU A 434 56.06 -15.45 1.85
CA GLU A 434 56.24 -14.81 3.17
C GLU A 434 55.38 -13.56 3.35
N ALA A 435 55.29 -12.71 2.33
CA ALA A 435 54.42 -11.52 2.38
C ALA A 435 52.95 -11.90 2.49
N LEU A 436 52.52 -12.96 1.80
CA LEU A 436 51.16 -13.50 1.89
C LEU A 436 50.87 -14.08 3.27
N VAL A 437 51.79 -14.85 3.87
CA VAL A 437 51.63 -15.37 5.24
C VAL A 437 51.48 -14.24 6.24
N LYS A 438 52.37 -13.24 6.23
CA LYS A 438 52.26 -12.07 7.13
C LYS A 438 50.94 -11.32 6.97
N TYR A 439 50.43 -11.24 5.75
CA TYR A 439 49.12 -10.64 5.51
C TYR A 439 47.98 -11.49 6.08
N LEU A 440 48.00 -12.81 5.84
CA LEU A 440 46.98 -13.72 6.36
C LEU A 440 46.97 -13.73 7.90
N ASP A 441 48.13 -13.68 8.55
CA ASP A 441 48.25 -13.55 10.01
C ASP A 441 47.58 -12.26 10.48
N ARG A 442 47.86 -11.13 9.81
CA ARG A 442 47.25 -9.83 10.14
C ARG A 442 45.74 -9.82 9.90
N VAL A 443 45.26 -10.51 8.87
CA VAL A 443 43.82 -10.68 8.62
C VAL A 443 43.17 -11.53 9.71
N ALA A 444 43.84 -12.60 10.16
CA ALA A 444 43.36 -13.44 11.25
C ALA A 444 43.28 -12.66 12.58
N GLU A 445 44.28 -11.84 12.87
CA GLU A 445 44.27 -10.91 14.02
C GLU A 445 43.06 -9.95 13.94
N MET A 446 42.90 -9.25 12.81
CA MET A 446 41.77 -8.32 12.63
C MET A 446 40.41 -9.01 12.70
N ALA A 447 40.29 -10.26 12.23
CA ALA A 447 39.06 -11.04 12.30
C ALA A 447 38.74 -11.49 13.74
N SER A 448 39.77 -11.72 14.57
CA SER A 448 39.61 -12.08 15.99
C SER A 448 39.23 -10.88 16.88
N GLU A 449 39.50 -9.66 16.43
CA GLU A 449 39.18 -8.42 17.13
C GLU A 449 37.81 -7.82 16.76
N ALA A 450 37.13 -8.38 15.75
CA ALA A 450 35.80 -7.93 15.35
C ALA A 450 34.73 -8.45 16.34
N PRO A 451 33.99 -7.55 17.02
CA PRO A 451 33.03 -7.90 18.08
C PRO A 451 31.78 -8.63 17.59
#